data_AF-A0A858RNL6-F1
#
_entry.id   AF-A0A858RNL6-F1
#
_cell.length_a   1.000
_cell.length_b   1.000
_cell.length_c   1.000
_cell.angle_alpha   90.00
_cell.angle_beta   90.00
_cell.angle_gamma   90.00
#
_symmetry.space_group_name_H-M   'P 1'
#
loop_
_entity.id
_entity.type
_entity.pdbx_description
1 polymer ?
#
loop_
_entity_poly.entity_id
_entity_poly.type
_entity_poly.pdbx_seq_one_letter_code
_entity_poly.pdbx_strand_id
1 'polypeptide(L)'
;MKIKAIPLVSFLGACLISTGLWYLLWPPQTTEAPAEAPRESSRPKPDAKRIAAILAEIDHAPSNQARLLAAEQLADLAIEAFPAAFDSVRLVEGRELTRAGKMLLIQWASMDGEAAAQWSWMRLRGEGLWTHAFREIAAAWAWHDPAGLSAWTLARVDDYKRSGNGLTLEEALRAGSPVLESGDFEKAAKALIKEKPGLGYGLMVAKGGTWSHENLALSIETPEGIREALLAFNKVELKQWDPGDLMLQLLNRWQEIDPEGFARSPHAGLLDEKKITPMHQVINTDGWKDPPPNQRASGAMAKIESYQARGRQSAASVIASSWAKLDHAACWTWVESLPEGYLAPAAAGYAQMNAAYHLEETLDRVEQLPTGAQNRALVAAYRTWARKNSFPPENFGQWPAGRRQAWQDLKALQQIQEE
;
A
#
# COMPACT_ATOMS: atom_id res chain seq x y z
N MET A 1 1.21 -13.80 -55.97
CA MET A 1 0.14 -13.44 -55.01
C MET A 1 0.00 -11.92 -55.05
N LYS A 2 -1.05 -11.37 -55.66
CA LYS A 2 -1.22 -9.90 -55.83
C LYS A 2 -1.97 -9.35 -54.62
N ILE A 3 -1.27 -8.68 -53.70
CA ILE A 3 -1.89 -7.96 -52.58
C ILE A 3 -2.54 -6.70 -53.16
N LYS A 4 -3.87 -6.63 -53.13
CA LYS A 4 -4.61 -5.42 -53.52
C LYS A 4 -4.39 -4.37 -52.44
N ALA A 5 -3.76 -3.25 -52.80
CA ALA A 5 -3.65 -2.09 -51.94
C ALA A 5 -5.06 -1.59 -51.59
N ILE A 6 -5.44 -1.70 -50.33
CA ILE A 6 -6.62 -1.01 -49.80
C ILE A 6 -6.25 0.48 -49.76
N PRO A 7 -7.04 1.38 -50.36
CA PRO A 7 -6.69 2.79 -50.41
C PRO A 7 -6.69 3.38 -49.00
N LEU A 8 -5.52 3.83 -48.55
CA LEU A 8 -5.23 4.47 -47.25
C LEU A 8 -6.26 5.56 -46.87
N VAL A 9 -6.87 6.19 -47.87
CA VAL A 9 -7.91 7.22 -47.74
C VAL A 9 -9.18 6.69 -47.07
N SER A 10 -9.59 5.46 -47.34
CA SER A 10 -10.80 4.87 -46.75
C SER A 10 -10.62 4.55 -45.26
N PHE A 11 -9.41 4.18 -44.85
CA PHE A 11 -9.09 3.90 -43.45
C PHE A 11 -9.05 5.20 -42.62
N LEU A 12 -8.40 6.24 -43.14
CA LEU A 12 -8.36 7.55 -42.46
C LEU A 12 -9.76 8.18 -42.33
N GLY A 13 -10.62 8.02 -43.34
CA GLY A 13 -12.01 8.47 -43.27
C GLY A 13 -12.82 7.74 -42.18
N ALA A 14 -12.65 6.42 -42.06
CA ALA A 14 -13.33 5.63 -41.03
C ALA A 14 -12.86 6.00 -39.61
N CYS A 15 -11.56 6.23 -39.41
CA CYS A 15 -11.03 6.68 -38.12
C CYS A 15 -11.62 8.03 -37.71
N LEU A 16 -11.62 9.03 -38.59
CA LEU A 16 -12.14 10.38 -38.28
C LEU A 16 -13.63 10.38 -37.95
N ILE A 17 -14.44 9.58 -38.66
CA ILE A 17 -15.88 9.44 -38.37
C ILE A 17 -16.08 8.77 -37.01
N SER A 18 -15.29 7.74 -36.67
CA SER A 18 -15.40 7.08 -35.37
C SER A 18 -15.03 8.02 -34.21
N THR A 19 -13.97 8.81 -34.36
CA THR A 19 -13.55 9.79 -33.34
C THR A 19 -14.58 10.90 -33.18
N GLY A 20 -15.17 11.38 -34.28
CA GLY A 20 -16.25 12.36 -34.24
C GLY A 20 -17.51 11.84 -33.56
N LEU A 21 -17.92 10.61 -33.86
CA LEU A 21 -19.05 9.95 -33.19
C LEU A 21 -18.78 9.71 -31.70
N TRP A 22 -17.54 9.37 -31.33
CA TRP A 22 -17.16 9.18 -29.93
C TRP A 22 -17.26 10.49 -29.14
N TYR A 23 -16.79 11.62 -29.70
CA TYR A 23 -16.93 12.94 -29.09
C TYR A 23 -18.38 13.45 -29.02
N LEU A 24 -19.22 13.06 -29.98
CA LEU A 24 -20.64 13.43 -30.02
C LEU A 24 -21.47 12.64 -29.01
N LEU A 25 -21.18 11.35 -28.84
CA LEU A 25 -21.90 10.46 -27.92
C LEU A 25 -21.37 10.52 -26.49
N TRP A 26 -20.10 10.88 -26.32
CA TRP A 26 -19.42 11.07 -25.04
C TRP A 26 -18.71 12.43 -25.05
N PRO A 27 -19.43 13.55 -24.90
CA PRO A 27 -18.77 14.82 -24.71
C PRO A 27 -17.85 14.72 -23.48
N PRO A 28 -16.60 15.20 -23.56
CA PRO A 28 -15.71 15.21 -22.40
C PRO A 28 -16.44 15.91 -21.27
N GLN A 29 -16.57 15.24 -20.13
CA GLN A 29 -17.09 15.89 -18.94
C GLN A 29 -16.09 17.00 -18.59
N THR A 30 -16.46 18.24 -18.92
CA THR A 30 -15.73 19.40 -18.47
C THR A 30 -15.75 19.36 -16.96
N THR A 31 -14.60 19.11 -16.34
CA THR A 31 -14.36 19.31 -14.90
C THR A 31 -14.35 20.80 -14.54
N GLU A 32 -15.23 21.59 -15.15
CA GLU A 32 -15.71 22.79 -14.51
C GLU A 32 -16.78 22.29 -13.54
N ALA A 33 -16.41 22.22 -12.26
CA ALA A 33 -17.40 22.07 -11.20
C ALA A 33 -18.50 23.08 -11.49
N PRO A 34 -19.76 22.64 -11.73
CA PRO A 34 -20.83 23.57 -12.05
C PRO A 34 -20.84 24.61 -10.95
N ALA A 35 -20.80 25.91 -11.33
CA ALA A 35 -20.96 26.99 -10.38
C ALA A 35 -22.23 26.70 -9.58
N GLU A 36 -22.04 26.22 -8.35
CA GLU A 36 -23.12 25.67 -7.55
C GLU A 36 -24.04 26.85 -7.25
N ALA A 37 -25.19 26.90 -7.93
CA ALA A 37 -26.22 27.85 -7.58
C ALA A 37 -26.47 27.68 -6.08
N PRO A 38 -26.44 28.75 -5.26
CA PRO A 38 -26.56 28.64 -3.81
C PRO A 38 -27.86 27.91 -3.52
N ARG A 39 -27.76 26.63 -3.14
CA ARG A 39 -28.89 25.83 -2.69
C ARG A 39 -29.27 26.40 -1.35
N GLU A 40 -30.16 27.39 -1.35
CA GLU A 40 -30.76 27.94 -0.15
C GLU A 40 -31.50 26.79 0.55
N SER A 41 -30.86 26.23 1.59
CA SER A 41 -31.26 24.99 2.21
C SER A 41 -32.47 25.24 3.13
N SER A 42 -33.65 25.34 2.55
CA SER A 42 -34.92 25.29 3.27
C SER A 42 -35.28 23.88 3.77
N ARG A 43 -34.35 22.91 3.64
CA ARG A 43 -34.55 21.55 4.15
C ARG A 43 -34.61 21.59 5.68
N PRO A 44 -35.65 21.02 6.31
CA PRO A 44 -35.75 20.97 7.75
C PRO A 44 -34.55 20.22 8.33
N LYS A 45 -33.94 20.78 9.38
CA LYS A 45 -32.86 20.11 10.10
C LYS A 45 -33.38 18.75 10.57
N PRO A 46 -32.74 17.64 10.16
CA PRO A 46 -33.17 16.31 10.57
C PRO A 46 -33.08 16.23 12.11
N ASP A 47 -34.13 15.71 12.74
CA ASP A 47 -34.12 15.51 14.19
C ASP A 47 -33.18 14.36 14.57
N ALA A 48 -32.66 14.40 15.81
CA ALA A 48 -31.72 13.37 16.31
C ALA A 48 -32.33 11.96 16.25
N LYS A 49 -33.68 11.86 16.34
CA LYS A 49 -34.41 10.60 16.28
C LYS A 49 -34.31 9.97 14.89
N ARG A 50 -34.45 10.76 13.82
CA ARG A 50 -34.30 10.29 12.44
C ARG A 50 -32.87 9.82 12.17
N ILE A 51 -31.88 10.58 12.64
CA ILE A 51 -30.46 10.20 12.50
C ILE A 51 -30.20 8.86 13.19
N ALA A 52 -30.63 8.69 14.44
CA ALA A 52 -30.50 7.43 15.16
C ALA A 52 -31.21 6.26 14.45
N ALA A 53 -32.38 6.50 13.83
CA ALA A 53 -33.08 5.49 13.06
C ALA A 53 -32.31 5.05 11.81
N ILE A 54 -31.74 5.99 11.05
CA ILE A 54 -30.90 5.69 9.87
C ILE A 54 -29.68 4.86 10.29
N LEU A 55 -29.04 5.22 11.40
CA LEU A 55 -27.84 4.55 11.86
C LEU A 55 -28.13 3.14 12.39
N ALA A 56 -29.24 2.95 13.09
CA ALA A 56 -29.73 1.62 13.47
C ALA A 56 -30.04 0.77 12.22
N GLU A 57 -30.60 1.36 11.16
CA GLU A 57 -30.84 0.68 9.90
C GLU A 57 -29.52 0.23 9.24
N ILE A 58 -28.47 1.06 9.26
CA ILE A 58 -27.14 0.71 8.73
C ILE A 58 -26.52 -0.47 9.49
N ASP A 59 -26.61 -0.49 10.82
CA ASP A 59 -26.03 -1.55 11.63
C ASP A 59 -26.78 -2.88 11.49
N HIS A 60 -28.12 -2.82 11.37
CA HIS A 60 -28.99 -4.00 11.33
C HIS A 60 -29.47 -4.42 9.92
N ALA A 61 -29.06 -3.71 8.86
CA ALA A 61 -29.56 -4.00 7.53
C ALA A 61 -29.15 -5.41 7.03
N PRO A 62 -30.10 -6.17 6.45
CA PRO A 62 -29.91 -7.59 6.12
C PRO A 62 -29.00 -7.82 4.89
N SER A 63 -28.68 -6.76 4.14
CA SER A 63 -27.89 -6.84 2.91
C SER A 63 -27.01 -5.61 2.71
N ASN A 64 -26.02 -5.72 1.82
CA ASN A 64 -25.21 -4.57 1.40
C ASN A 64 -26.05 -3.49 0.70
N GLN A 65 -27.06 -3.89 -0.09
CA GLN A 65 -27.94 -2.96 -0.80
C GLN A 65 -28.80 -2.14 0.18
N ALA A 66 -29.39 -2.79 1.19
CA ALA A 66 -30.15 -2.09 2.22
C ALA A 66 -29.28 -1.12 3.00
N ARG A 67 -28.03 -1.51 3.29
CA ARG A 67 -27.04 -0.61 3.91
C ARG A 67 -26.70 0.59 3.05
N LEU A 68 -26.52 0.39 1.75
CA LEU A 68 -26.24 1.50 0.83
C LEU A 68 -27.40 2.49 0.78
N LEU A 69 -28.63 2.01 0.66
CA LEU A 69 -29.84 2.86 0.69
C LEU A 69 -29.99 3.62 2.01
N ALA A 70 -29.67 3.00 3.15
CA ALA A 70 -29.66 3.69 4.43
C ALA A 70 -28.53 4.73 4.52
N ALA A 71 -27.33 4.41 4.00
CA ALA A 71 -26.21 5.34 3.94
C ALA A 71 -26.47 6.53 3.01
N GLU A 72 -27.18 6.35 1.90
CA GLU A 72 -27.62 7.44 1.02
C GLU A 72 -28.46 8.48 1.77
N GLN A 73 -29.25 8.07 2.77
CA GLN A 73 -30.00 9.00 3.61
C GLN A 73 -29.10 9.88 4.50
N LEU A 74 -27.86 9.44 4.79
CA LEU A 74 -26.88 10.26 5.50
C LEU A 74 -26.34 11.39 4.62
N ALA A 75 -26.37 11.24 3.29
CA ALA A 75 -25.91 12.28 2.37
C ALA A 75 -26.81 13.53 2.37
N ASP A 76 -28.04 13.41 2.89
CA ASP A 76 -28.95 14.53 3.08
C ASP A 76 -28.72 15.31 4.40
N LEU A 77 -27.79 14.87 5.25
CA LEU A 77 -27.48 15.56 6.50
C LEU A 77 -26.69 16.85 6.22
N ALA A 78 -27.06 17.93 6.91
CA ALA A 78 -26.27 19.15 6.93
C ALA A 78 -24.98 18.93 7.72
N ILE A 79 -23.89 19.60 7.34
CA ILE A 79 -22.56 19.43 7.97
C ILE A 79 -22.61 19.67 9.48
N GLU A 80 -23.44 20.61 9.92
CA GLU A 80 -23.60 20.96 11.35
C GLU A 80 -24.31 19.87 12.16
N ALA A 81 -24.93 18.88 11.51
CA ALA A 81 -25.64 17.79 12.19
C ALA A 81 -24.72 16.63 12.59
N PHE A 82 -23.53 16.49 11.99
CA PHE A 82 -22.64 15.36 12.26
C PHE A 82 -22.19 15.23 13.72
N PRO A 83 -21.78 16.31 14.43
CA PRO A 83 -21.40 16.20 15.84
C PRO A 83 -22.51 15.58 16.70
N ALA A 84 -23.76 16.07 16.54
CA ALA A 84 -24.92 15.53 17.26
C ALA A 84 -25.28 14.10 16.82
N ALA A 85 -25.05 13.77 15.54
CA ALA A 85 -25.23 12.41 15.04
C ALA A 85 -24.30 11.43 15.75
N PHE A 86 -23.03 11.78 15.94
CA PHE A 86 -22.08 10.92 16.66
C PHE A 86 -22.43 10.74 18.13
N ASP A 87 -23.00 11.75 18.80
CA ASP A 87 -23.47 11.62 20.19
C ASP A 87 -24.67 10.66 20.32
N SER A 88 -25.41 10.43 19.24
CA SER A 88 -26.58 9.54 19.22
C SER A 88 -26.24 8.07 18.99
N VAL A 89 -24.98 7.75 18.66
CA VAL A 89 -24.56 6.37 18.34
C VAL A 89 -23.40 5.89 19.18
N ARG A 90 -23.39 4.58 19.40
CA ARG A 90 -22.21 3.90 19.90
C ARG A 90 -21.14 3.91 18.82
N LEU A 91 -20.10 4.74 19.00
CA LEU A 91 -19.00 4.87 18.06
C LEU A 91 -18.04 3.70 18.09
N VAL A 92 -17.92 3.06 19.24
CA VAL A 92 -16.85 2.10 19.52
C VAL A 92 -17.42 0.78 20.03
N GLU A 93 -16.94 -0.30 19.43
CA GLU A 93 -17.16 -1.66 19.90
C GLU A 93 -15.81 -2.36 20.02
N GLY A 94 -15.36 -2.56 21.27
CA GLY A 94 -14.01 -3.07 21.55
C GLY A 94 -12.95 -2.01 21.22
N ARG A 95 -12.01 -2.37 20.34
CA ARG A 95 -10.94 -1.48 19.84
C ARG A 95 -11.21 -1.00 18.40
N GLU A 96 -12.45 -1.09 17.95
CA GLU A 96 -12.81 -0.66 16.60
C GLU A 96 -13.96 0.34 16.60
N LEU A 97 -13.98 1.15 15.54
CA LEU A 97 -15.16 1.93 15.20
C LEU A 97 -16.29 0.99 14.72
N THR A 98 -17.49 1.23 15.22
CA THR A 98 -18.71 0.58 14.71
C THR A 98 -18.92 0.92 13.24
N ARG A 99 -19.75 0.12 12.56
CA ARG A 99 -20.05 0.35 11.15
C ARG A 99 -20.76 1.70 10.94
N ALA A 100 -21.77 2.00 11.75
CA ALA A 100 -22.40 3.33 11.76
C ALA A 100 -21.38 4.47 11.97
N GLY A 101 -20.45 4.32 12.92
CA GLY A 101 -19.38 5.29 13.15
C GLY A 101 -18.49 5.51 11.93
N LYS A 102 -18.04 4.43 11.27
CA LYS A 102 -17.25 4.50 10.04
C LYS A 102 -18.01 5.21 8.90
N MET A 103 -19.29 4.88 8.70
CA MET A 103 -20.12 5.50 7.64
C MET A 103 -20.33 7.00 7.88
N LEU A 104 -20.61 7.42 9.11
CA LEU A 104 -20.72 8.85 9.45
C LEU A 104 -19.41 9.60 9.21
N LEU A 105 -18.27 9.02 9.59
CA LEU A 105 -16.96 9.64 9.38
C LEU A 105 -16.64 9.79 7.90
N ILE A 106 -16.90 8.75 7.10
CA ILE A 106 -16.72 8.79 5.65
C ILE A 106 -17.61 9.89 5.05
N GLN A 107 -18.90 9.89 5.39
CA GLN A 107 -19.83 10.88 4.85
C GLN A 107 -19.46 12.31 5.26
N TRP A 108 -19.05 12.55 6.51
CA TRP A 108 -18.61 13.87 6.94
C TRP A 108 -17.33 14.27 6.22
N ALA A 109 -16.35 13.38 6.13
CA ALA A 109 -15.07 13.67 5.49
C ALA A 109 -15.19 13.92 3.98
N SER A 110 -16.20 13.33 3.32
CA SER A 110 -16.57 13.64 1.94
C SER A 110 -17.08 15.06 1.74
N MET A 111 -17.60 15.71 2.79
CA MET A 111 -18.14 17.07 2.75
C MET A 111 -17.14 18.10 3.32
N ASP A 112 -16.52 17.78 4.45
CA ASP A 112 -15.56 18.61 5.18
C ASP A 112 -14.57 17.72 5.93
N GLY A 113 -13.53 17.28 5.22
CA GLY A 113 -12.48 16.43 5.76
C GLY A 113 -11.69 17.05 6.91
N GLU A 114 -11.52 18.38 6.92
CA GLU A 114 -10.80 19.07 7.99
C GLU A 114 -11.61 19.06 9.30
N ALA A 115 -12.90 19.41 9.24
CA ALA A 115 -13.77 19.34 10.41
C ALA A 115 -13.90 17.91 10.94
N ALA A 116 -14.06 16.93 10.05
CA ALA A 116 -14.12 15.52 10.44
C ALA A 116 -12.83 15.06 11.14
N ALA A 117 -11.66 15.44 10.61
CA ALA A 117 -10.35 15.14 11.21
C ALA A 117 -10.18 15.83 12.57
N GLN A 118 -10.52 17.11 12.66
CA GLN A 118 -10.43 17.89 13.90
C GLN A 118 -11.32 17.29 15.00
N TRP A 119 -12.58 17.00 14.69
CA TRP A 119 -13.52 16.40 15.63
C TRP A 119 -13.04 15.01 16.07
N SER A 120 -12.63 14.16 15.12
CA SER A 120 -12.19 12.80 15.40
C SER A 120 -10.95 12.77 16.28
N TRP A 121 -10.01 13.69 16.07
CA TRP A 121 -8.86 13.84 16.96
C TRP A 121 -9.30 14.19 18.38
N MET A 122 -10.13 15.22 18.55
CA MET A 122 -10.61 15.63 19.87
C MET A 122 -11.36 14.51 20.59
N ARG A 123 -12.16 13.72 19.87
CA ARG A 123 -13.05 12.71 20.47
C ARG A 123 -12.37 11.36 20.68
N LEU A 124 -11.54 10.92 19.74
CA LEU A 124 -11.09 9.52 19.63
C LEU A 124 -9.62 9.32 19.99
N ARG A 125 -8.82 10.40 20.13
CA ARG A 125 -7.39 10.27 20.50
C ARG A 125 -7.18 9.64 21.87
N GLY A 126 -8.03 9.97 22.85
CA GLY A 126 -7.94 9.41 24.21
C GLY A 126 -8.29 7.93 24.29
N GLU A 127 -8.99 7.42 23.29
CA GLU A 127 -9.41 6.02 23.16
C GLU A 127 -8.46 5.21 22.27
N GLY A 128 -7.39 5.82 21.73
CA GLY A 128 -6.46 5.17 20.81
C GLY A 128 -7.04 4.88 19.42
N LEU A 129 -8.21 5.43 19.08
CA LEU A 129 -8.93 5.12 17.84
C LEU A 129 -8.69 6.13 16.72
N TRP A 130 -7.92 7.19 17.00
CA TRP A 130 -7.58 8.22 16.01
C TRP A 130 -7.03 7.61 14.71
N THR A 131 -6.07 6.71 14.81
CA THR A 131 -5.41 6.08 13.65
C THR A 131 -6.39 5.30 12.76
N HIS A 132 -7.39 4.67 13.37
CA HIS A 132 -8.45 3.97 12.64
C HIS A 132 -9.44 4.95 12.00
N ALA A 133 -9.85 5.99 12.73
CA ALA A 133 -10.73 7.03 12.20
C ALA A 133 -10.09 7.78 11.03
N PHE A 134 -8.83 8.20 11.19
CA PHE A 134 -8.10 8.95 10.19
C PHE A 134 -7.88 8.15 8.90
N ARG A 135 -7.77 6.82 8.97
CA ARG A 135 -7.74 5.97 7.77
C ARG A 135 -8.99 6.14 6.90
N GLU A 136 -10.16 6.12 7.53
CA GLU A 136 -11.44 6.25 6.84
C GLU A 136 -11.63 7.68 6.33
N ILE A 137 -11.29 8.69 7.15
CA ILE A 137 -11.35 10.11 6.81
C ILE A 137 -10.43 10.43 5.64
N ALA A 138 -9.16 10.03 5.68
CA ALA A 138 -8.19 10.32 4.63
C ALA A 138 -8.60 9.70 3.28
N ALA A 139 -9.17 8.49 3.29
CA ALA A 139 -9.65 7.86 2.07
C ALA A 139 -10.84 8.63 1.46
N ALA A 140 -11.85 8.95 2.27
CA ALA A 140 -13.01 9.72 1.82
C ALA A 140 -12.63 11.14 1.38
N TRP A 141 -11.79 11.81 2.16
CA TRP A 141 -11.32 13.15 1.86
C TRP A 141 -10.48 13.17 0.56
N ALA A 142 -9.56 12.22 0.36
CA ALA A 142 -8.79 12.14 -0.87
C ALA A 142 -9.68 11.97 -2.12
N TRP A 143 -10.77 11.19 -2.01
CA TRP A 143 -11.69 10.95 -3.11
C TRP A 143 -12.44 12.23 -3.53
N HIS A 144 -12.86 13.05 -2.56
CA HIS A 144 -13.65 14.25 -2.83
C HIS A 144 -12.82 15.52 -3.02
N ASP A 145 -11.79 15.71 -2.19
CA ASP A 145 -10.90 16.87 -2.20
C ASP A 145 -9.44 16.45 -1.90
N PRO A 146 -8.75 15.85 -2.87
CA PRO A 146 -7.36 15.42 -2.70
C PRO A 146 -6.42 16.62 -2.47
N ALA A 147 -6.74 17.79 -3.01
CA ALA A 147 -5.94 19.00 -2.82
C ALA A 147 -6.02 19.49 -1.37
N GLY A 148 -7.23 19.53 -0.79
CA GLY A 148 -7.45 19.89 0.61
C GLY A 148 -6.77 18.93 1.56
N LEU A 149 -6.92 17.61 1.37
CA LEU A 149 -6.21 16.63 2.19
C LEU A 149 -4.68 16.82 2.12
N SER A 150 -4.14 17.03 0.92
CA SER A 150 -2.70 17.25 0.72
C SER A 150 -2.22 18.52 1.44
N ALA A 151 -2.90 19.65 1.23
CA ALA A 151 -2.56 20.92 1.87
C ALA A 151 -2.63 20.84 3.40
N TRP A 152 -3.72 20.26 3.92
CA TRP A 152 -3.93 20.06 5.35
C TRP A 152 -2.87 19.15 5.99
N THR A 153 -2.47 18.09 5.29
CA THR A 153 -1.44 17.16 5.76
C THR A 153 -0.05 17.79 5.70
N LEU A 154 0.26 18.53 4.63
CA LEU A 154 1.52 19.25 4.47
C LEU A 154 1.73 20.30 5.57
N ALA A 155 0.67 21.02 5.94
CA ALA A 155 0.72 22.01 7.03
C ALA A 155 1.13 21.40 8.39
N ARG A 156 1.01 20.07 8.55
CA ARG A 156 1.34 19.32 9.77
C ARG A 156 2.70 18.63 9.73
N VAL A 157 3.41 18.67 8.60
CA VAL A 157 4.75 18.06 8.48
C VAL A 157 5.74 18.66 9.47
N ASP A 158 5.65 19.97 9.72
CA ASP A 158 6.54 20.65 10.67
C ASP A 158 6.22 20.33 12.13
N ASP A 159 4.97 20.01 12.45
CA ASP A 159 4.59 19.49 13.77
C ASP A 159 5.19 18.10 13.99
N TYR A 160 5.13 17.25 12.96
CA TYR A 160 5.75 15.91 12.98
C TYR A 160 7.26 15.94 13.14
N LYS A 161 7.95 16.81 12.39
CA LYS A 161 9.41 16.97 12.52
C LYS A 161 9.83 17.38 13.94
N ARG A 162 8.97 18.10 14.66
CA ARG A 162 9.20 18.50 16.05
C ARG A 162 8.91 17.39 17.06
N SER A 163 7.91 16.53 16.81
CA SER A 163 7.54 15.47 17.76
C SER A 163 8.50 14.26 17.74
N GLY A 164 9.20 14.01 16.63
CA GLY A 164 10.18 12.92 16.57
C GLY A 164 9.54 11.52 16.59
N ASN A 165 9.97 10.65 17.51
CA ASN A 165 9.64 9.21 17.56
C ASN A 165 8.22 8.86 18.05
N GLY A 166 7.26 9.79 17.96
CA GLY A 166 5.86 9.59 18.36
C GLY A 166 5.41 10.55 19.45
N LEU A 167 4.08 10.72 19.62
CA LEU A 167 3.53 11.52 20.71
C LEU A 167 3.23 10.66 21.93
N THR A 168 3.54 11.18 23.11
CA THR A 168 2.97 10.63 24.34
C THR A 168 1.46 10.91 24.40
N LEU A 169 0.70 10.07 25.10
CA LEU A 169 -0.74 10.30 25.30
C LEU A 169 -1.02 11.67 25.93
N GLU A 170 -0.17 12.11 26.86
CA GLU A 170 -0.30 13.41 27.52
C GLU A 170 -0.11 14.58 26.54
N GLU A 171 0.89 14.49 25.64
CA GLU A 171 1.08 15.48 24.57
C GLU A 171 -0.08 15.48 23.58
N ALA A 172 -0.55 14.30 23.17
CA ALA A 172 -1.70 14.17 22.28
C ALA A 172 -2.96 14.79 22.89
N LEU A 173 -3.22 14.55 24.19
CA LEU A 173 -4.36 15.12 24.90
C LEU A 173 -4.28 16.64 25.05
N ARG A 174 -3.06 17.20 25.19
CA ARG A 174 -2.81 18.65 25.21
C ARG A 174 -2.91 19.31 23.84
N ALA A 175 -2.71 18.57 22.76
CA ALA A 175 -2.73 19.13 21.43
C ALA A 175 -4.15 19.59 21.06
N GLY A 176 -4.30 20.90 20.79
CA GLY A 176 -5.56 21.49 20.33
C GLY A 176 -5.92 21.15 18.88
N SER A 177 -4.98 20.56 18.14
CA SER A 177 -5.14 20.16 16.74
C SER A 177 -4.58 18.75 16.52
N PRO A 178 -5.04 18.05 15.47
CA PRO A 178 -4.52 16.76 15.05
C PRO A 178 -3.02 16.82 14.82
N VAL A 179 -2.27 15.98 15.55
CA VAL A 179 -0.85 15.76 15.32
C VAL A 179 -0.71 14.42 14.62
N LEU A 180 -0.12 14.43 13.43
CA LEU A 180 0.02 13.25 12.60
C LEU A 180 1.30 12.50 12.95
N GLU A 181 1.17 11.21 13.19
CA GLU A 181 2.33 10.32 13.33
C GLU A 181 2.79 9.79 11.98
N SER A 182 3.94 9.12 11.95
CA SER A 182 4.52 8.58 10.72
C SER A 182 3.53 7.72 9.93
N GLY A 183 2.78 6.87 10.64
CA GLY A 183 1.76 6.01 10.05
C GLY A 183 0.53 6.75 9.52
N ASP A 184 0.22 7.95 10.01
CA ASP A 184 -0.93 8.74 9.54
C ASP A 184 -0.61 9.47 8.25
N PHE A 185 0.59 10.05 8.13
CA PHE A 185 1.07 10.55 6.83
C PHE A 185 1.06 9.44 5.77
N GLU A 186 1.32 8.20 6.16
CA GLU A 186 1.28 7.07 5.24
C GLU A 186 -0.11 6.82 4.69
N LYS A 187 -1.12 6.87 5.56
CA LYS A 187 -2.52 6.67 5.18
C LYS A 187 -2.97 7.79 4.25
N ALA A 188 -2.64 9.04 4.57
CA ALA A 188 -2.91 10.18 3.72
C ALA A 188 -2.22 10.06 2.35
N ALA A 189 -0.92 9.73 2.33
CA ALA A 189 -0.17 9.52 1.09
C ALA A 189 -0.77 8.38 0.25
N LYS A 190 -1.09 7.23 0.85
CA LYS A 190 -1.72 6.09 0.16
C LYS A 190 -3.08 6.43 -0.41
N ALA A 191 -3.90 7.20 0.32
CA ALA A 191 -5.18 7.68 -0.17
C ALA A 191 -4.98 8.63 -1.36
N LEU A 192 -4.08 9.62 -1.23
CA LEU A 192 -3.75 10.56 -2.29
C LEU A 192 -3.14 9.88 -3.53
N ILE A 193 -2.32 8.84 -3.38
CA ILE A 193 -1.70 8.15 -4.53
C ILE A 193 -2.76 7.53 -5.45
N LYS A 194 -3.88 7.06 -4.89
CA LYS A 194 -4.97 6.47 -5.68
C LYS A 194 -5.69 7.53 -6.53
N GLU A 195 -5.89 8.72 -5.99
CA GLU A 195 -6.72 9.75 -6.61
C GLU A 195 -5.90 10.78 -7.41
N LYS A 196 -4.76 11.22 -6.85
CA LYS A 196 -3.83 12.22 -7.40
C LYS A 196 -2.38 11.83 -7.04
N PRO A 197 -1.75 10.93 -7.82
CA PRO A 197 -0.40 10.44 -7.57
C PRO A 197 0.63 11.53 -7.26
N GLY A 198 0.59 12.66 -7.95
CA GLY A 198 1.53 13.76 -7.73
C GLY A 198 1.44 14.38 -6.33
N LEU A 199 0.22 14.49 -5.79
CA LEU A 199 0.01 15.00 -4.43
C LEU A 199 0.49 13.99 -3.37
N GLY A 200 0.19 12.70 -3.59
CA GLY A 200 0.59 11.64 -2.67
C GLY A 200 2.11 11.48 -2.58
N TYR A 201 2.80 11.43 -3.72
CA TYR A 201 4.27 11.40 -3.74
C TYR A 201 4.86 12.73 -3.24
N GLY A 202 4.25 13.88 -3.56
CA GLY A 202 4.67 15.19 -3.04
C GLY A 202 4.66 15.23 -1.51
N LEU A 203 3.61 14.70 -0.89
CA LEU A 203 3.52 14.55 0.56
C LEU A 203 4.61 13.62 1.11
N MET A 204 4.86 12.49 0.44
CA MET A 204 5.91 11.56 0.84
C MET A 204 7.29 12.20 0.85
N VAL A 205 7.60 13.01 -0.18
CA VAL A 205 8.87 13.70 -0.22
C VAL A 205 8.96 14.81 0.83
N ALA A 206 7.88 15.57 1.02
CA ALA A 206 7.85 16.67 1.98
C ALA A 206 8.07 16.22 3.42
N LYS A 207 7.49 15.07 3.82
CA LYS A 207 7.69 14.46 5.14
C LYS A 207 9.17 14.17 5.40
N GLY A 208 9.89 13.72 4.38
CA GLY A 208 11.25 13.20 4.50
C GLY A 208 11.29 11.86 5.24
N GLY A 209 12.06 10.91 4.74
CA GLY A 209 12.29 9.63 5.43
C GLY A 209 12.09 8.39 4.57
N THR A 210 12.54 7.25 5.11
CA THR A 210 12.39 5.93 4.49
C THR A 210 10.99 5.39 4.77
N TRP A 211 10.19 5.27 3.73
CA TRP A 211 8.89 4.61 3.79
C TRP A 211 9.08 3.12 3.55
N SER A 212 8.59 2.27 4.47
CA SER A 212 8.79 0.81 4.41
C SER A 212 7.81 0.10 3.47
N HIS A 213 7.51 0.67 2.30
CA HIS A 213 6.45 0.14 1.44
C HIS A 213 6.96 -0.23 0.07
N GLU A 214 7.08 -1.54 -0.10
CA GLU A 214 7.09 -2.19 -1.39
C GLU A 214 5.76 -1.88 -2.09
N ASN A 215 5.82 -1.50 -3.38
CA ASN A 215 4.69 -1.53 -4.33
C ASN A 215 3.72 -0.34 -4.36
N LEU A 216 4.03 0.83 -3.80
CA LEU A 216 3.17 2.02 -4.01
C LEU A 216 3.11 2.43 -5.48
N ALA A 217 4.18 2.22 -6.25
CA ALA A 217 4.14 2.44 -7.69
C ALA A 217 3.17 1.47 -8.39
N LEU A 218 2.98 0.24 -7.87
CA LEU A 218 2.09 -0.74 -8.49
C LEU A 218 0.62 -0.33 -8.44
N SER A 219 0.21 0.54 -7.49
CA SER A 219 -1.16 1.04 -7.43
C SER A 219 -1.46 2.11 -8.49
N ILE A 220 -0.46 2.58 -9.23
CA ILE A 220 -0.66 3.48 -10.37
C ILE A 220 -0.80 2.63 -11.63
N GLU A 221 -1.95 2.74 -12.28
CA GLU A 221 -2.32 1.93 -13.45
C GLU A 221 -2.17 2.68 -14.78
N THR A 222 -1.92 3.99 -14.74
CA THR A 222 -1.85 4.84 -15.93
C THR A 222 -0.48 5.52 -16.09
N PRO A 223 0.04 5.67 -17.32
CA PRO A 223 1.26 6.43 -17.57
C PRO A 223 1.16 7.89 -17.13
N GLU A 224 -0.02 8.50 -17.26
CA GLU A 224 -0.30 9.88 -16.81
C GLU A 224 -0.10 10.01 -15.30
N GLY A 225 -0.63 9.06 -14.52
CA GLY A 225 -0.44 9.05 -13.06
C GLY A 225 1.02 8.90 -12.66
N ILE A 226 1.79 8.09 -13.40
CA ILE A 226 3.23 7.93 -13.14
C ILE A 226 3.99 9.21 -13.44
N ARG A 227 3.68 9.88 -14.56
CA ARG A 227 4.25 11.19 -14.89
C ARG A 227 3.92 12.22 -13.81
N GLU A 228 2.66 12.25 -13.35
CA GLU A 228 2.23 13.13 -12.26
C GLU A 228 3.02 12.88 -10.97
N ALA A 229 3.21 11.60 -10.60
CA ALA A 229 4.02 11.20 -9.45
C ALA A 229 5.49 11.63 -9.59
N LEU A 230 6.09 11.46 -10.77
CA LEU A 230 7.49 11.85 -11.03
C LEU A 230 7.70 13.37 -10.90
N LEU A 231 6.70 14.20 -11.21
CA LEU A 231 6.80 15.66 -11.02
C LEU A 231 7.01 16.06 -9.55
N ALA A 232 6.61 15.23 -8.59
CA ALA A 232 6.85 15.48 -7.17
C ALA A 232 8.34 15.53 -6.82
N PHE A 233 9.17 14.76 -7.54
CA PHE A 233 10.61 14.68 -7.30
C PHE A 233 11.39 15.85 -7.91
N ASN A 234 10.85 16.49 -8.95
CA ASN A 234 11.48 17.66 -9.57
C ASN A 234 11.55 18.88 -8.63
N LYS A 235 10.70 18.91 -7.59
CA LYS A 235 10.60 20.04 -6.66
C LYS A 235 11.59 19.96 -5.49
N VAL A 236 12.38 18.89 -5.40
CA VAL A 236 13.07 18.53 -4.18
C VAL A 236 14.57 18.65 -4.40
N GLU A 237 15.24 19.46 -3.59
CA GLU A 237 16.69 19.43 -3.51
C GLU A 237 17.13 18.08 -2.95
N LEU A 238 17.63 17.20 -3.81
CA LEU A 238 18.03 15.81 -3.54
C LEU A 238 19.16 15.62 -2.49
N LYS A 239 19.51 16.65 -1.72
CA LYS A 239 20.74 16.66 -0.91
C LYS A 239 20.66 15.86 0.40
N GLN A 240 19.47 15.54 0.91
CA GLN A 240 19.31 14.94 2.26
C GLN A 240 18.60 13.59 2.28
N TRP A 241 18.02 13.18 1.16
CA TRP A 241 17.24 11.95 1.05
C TRP A 241 17.60 11.27 -0.27
N ASP A 242 17.61 9.94 -0.28
CA ASP A 242 17.76 9.14 -1.50
C ASP A 242 16.36 8.73 -2.00
N PRO A 243 15.66 9.59 -2.78
CA PRO A 243 14.42 9.21 -3.45
C PRO A 243 14.61 8.12 -4.50
N GLY A 244 15.85 7.69 -4.74
CA GLY A 244 16.23 6.77 -5.79
C GLY A 244 15.30 5.57 -5.84
N ASP A 245 14.99 4.95 -4.70
CA ASP A 245 14.14 3.76 -4.67
C ASP A 245 12.69 4.00 -5.12
N LEU A 246 12.05 5.10 -4.70
CA LEU A 246 10.66 5.41 -5.08
C LEU A 246 10.59 5.89 -6.52
N MET A 247 11.51 6.76 -6.92
CA MET A 247 11.61 7.20 -8.32
C MET A 247 11.87 6.00 -9.23
N LEU A 248 12.79 5.12 -8.86
CA LEU A 248 13.08 3.90 -9.61
C LEU A 248 11.86 2.98 -9.69
N GLN A 249 11.09 2.81 -8.61
CA GLN A 249 9.83 2.05 -8.66
C GLN A 249 8.85 2.64 -9.67
N LEU A 250 8.69 3.96 -9.69
CA LEU A 250 7.85 4.66 -10.68
C LEU A 250 8.36 4.48 -12.11
N LEU A 251 9.67 4.62 -12.33
CA LEU A 251 10.27 4.47 -13.66
C LEU A 251 10.10 3.05 -14.20
N ASN A 252 10.31 2.02 -13.37
CA ASN A 252 10.07 0.63 -13.76
C ASN A 252 8.59 0.39 -14.07
N ARG A 253 7.69 0.92 -13.23
CA ARG A 253 6.25 0.83 -13.49
C ARG A 253 5.87 1.50 -14.81
N TRP A 254 6.48 2.63 -15.15
CA TRP A 254 6.23 3.30 -16.43
C TRP A 254 6.69 2.42 -17.59
N GLN A 255 7.90 1.88 -17.51
CA GLN A 255 8.42 0.96 -18.52
C GLN A 255 7.51 -0.26 -18.72
N GLU A 256 6.92 -0.79 -17.65
CA GLU A 256 5.98 -1.93 -17.72
C GLU A 256 4.66 -1.58 -18.42
N ILE A 257 4.04 -0.45 -18.08
CA ILE A 257 2.69 -0.09 -18.59
C ILE A 257 2.75 0.57 -19.98
N ASP A 258 3.78 1.38 -20.23
CA ASP A 258 3.94 2.17 -21.46
C ASP A 258 5.44 2.26 -21.85
N PRO A 259 6.01 1.16 -22.37
CA PRO A 259 7.43 1.09 -22.71
C PRO A 259 7.83 2.09 -23.79
N GLU A 260 6.94 2.37 -24.76
CA GLU A 260 7.21 3.33 -25.82
C GLU A 260 7.21 4.77 -25.33
N GLY A 261 6.22 5.17 -24.54
CA GLY A 261 6.17 6.50 -23.93
C GLY A 261 7.30 6.71 -22.94
N PHE A 262 7.65 5.67 -22.16
CA PHE A 262 8.84 5.69 -21.31
C PHE A 262 10.12 5.90 -22.13
N ALA A 263 10.34 5.16 -23.21
CA ALA A 263 11.53 5.27 -24.05
C ALA A 263 11.70 6.65 -24.71
N ARG A 264 10.59 7.35 -24.97
CA ARG A 264 10.59 8.74 -25.48
C ARG A 264 10.72 9.80 -24.38
N SER A 265 10.60 9.41 -23.11
CA SER A 265 10.64 10.34 -21.98
C SER A 265 12.08 10.81 -21.68
N PRO A 266 12.26 12.00 -21.07
CA PRO A 266 13.57 12.43 -20.58
C PRO A 266 14.11 11.53 -19.45
N HIS A 267 13.27 10.65 -18.89
CA HIS A 267 13.64 9.74 -17.81
C HIS A 267 14.16 8.38 -18.30
N ALA A 268 14.11 8.10 -19.60
CA ALA A 268 14.57 6.82 -20.17
C ALA A 268 16.03 6.52 -19.79
N GLY A 269 16.89 7.55 -19.84
CA GLY A 269 18.31 7.43 -19.48
C GLY A 269 18.57 7.20 -17.99
N LEU A 270 17.60 7.48 -17.11
CA LEU A 270 17.76 7.28 -15.66
C LEU A 270 17.77 5.80 -15.28
N LEU A 271 17.18 4.92 -16.11
CA LEU A 271 17.29 3.46 -15.93
C LEU A 271 18.56 2.89 -16.59
N ASP A 272 19.11 3.57 -17.60
CA ASP A 272 20.24 3.10 -18.40
C ASP A 272 21.61 3.40 -17.77
N GLU A 273 21.66 4.21 -16.70
CA GLU A 273 22.85 4.42 -15.87
C GLU A 273 23.20 3.17 -15.03
N LYS A 274 23.56 2.07 -15.68
CA LYS A 274 24.50 0.97 -15.32
C LYS A 274 24.63 0.45 -13.87
N LYS A 275 23.81 0.79 -12.87
CA LYS A 275 24.00 0.32 -11.48
C LYS A 275 22.76 0.01 -10.67
N ILE A 276 21.56 0.21 -11.21
CA ILE A 276 20.35 -0.18 -10.47
C ILE A 276 19.53 -1.14 -11.31
N THR A 277 20.01 -2.39 -11.41
CA THR A 277 19.11 -3.50 -11.75
C THR A 277 18.02 -3.51 -10.67
N PRO A 278 16.77 -3.17 -11.00
CA PRO A 278 15.70 -3.19 -10.03
C PRO A 278 15.65 -4.58 -9.41
N MET A 279 15.55 -4.66 -8.08
CA MET A 279 15.62 -5.96 -7.40
C MET A 279 14.54 -6.93 -7.90
N HIS A 280 13.43 -6.41 -8.44
CA HIS A 280 12.39 -7.21 -9.09
C HIS A 280 12.77 -7.74 -10.49
N GLN A 281 13.67 -7.09 -11.24
CA GLN A 281 14.18 -7.64 -12.52
C GLN A 281 15.14 -8.82 -12.31
N VAL A 282 15.65 -9.02 -11.08
CA VAL A 282 16.28 -10.30 -10.68
C VAL A 282 15.29 -11.46 -10.70
N ILE A 283 14.00 -11.14 -10.53
CA ILE A 283 12.86 -12.05 -10.52
C ILE A 283 12.33 -12.29 -11.93
N ASN A 284 13.10 -12.02 -12.99
CA ASN A 284 12.77 -12.64 -14.27
C ASN A 284 13.14 -14.13 -14.18
N THR A 285 12.21 -14.92 -13.64
CA THR A 285 12.29 -16.37 -13.43
C THR A 285 12.67 -17.13 -14.69
N ASP A 286 12.47 -16.54 -15.87
CA ASP A 286 12.73 -17.19 -17.15
C ASP A 286 14.23 -17.40 -17.39
N GLY A 287 15.09 -16.48 -16.93
CA GLY A 287 16.54 -16.68 -17.02
C GLY A 287 17.09 -17.82 -16.14
N TRP A 288 16.28 -18.32 -15.19
CA TRP A 288 16.67 -19.40 -14.29
C TRP A 288 16.21 -20.77 -14.76
N LYS A 289 15.25 -20.84 -15.69
CA LYS A 289 14.74 -22.11 -16.22
C LYS A 289 15.72 -22.75 -17.20
N ASP A 290 16.39 -21.92 -17.99
CA ASP A 290 17.22 -22.35 -19.12
C ASP A 290 18.56 -23.03 -18.72
N PRO A 291 19.30 -22.58 -17.69
CA PRO A 291 20.52 -23.27 -17.30
C PRO A 291 20.20 -24.63 -16.66
N PRO A 292 20.98 -25.68 -16.94
CA PRO A 292 20.89 -26.94 -16.20
C PRO A 292 21.08 -26.68 -14.69
N PRO A 293 20.47 -27.49 -13.79
CA PRO A 293 20.48 -27.22 -12.35
C PRO A 293 21.86 -26.95 -11.75
N ASN A 294 22.90 -27.65 -12.22
CA ASN A 294 24.28 -27.47 -11.77
C ASN A 294 24.92 -26.14 -12.20
N GLN A 295 24.40 -25.46 -13.23
CA GLN A 295 24.87 -24.14 -13.67
C GLN A 295 24.13 -22.99 -12.96
N ARG A 296 22.92 -23.24 -12.43
CA ARG A 296 22.11 -22.22 -11.74
C ARG A 296 22.80 -21.69 -10.48
N ALA A 297 23.46 -22.54 -9.71
CA ALA A 297 24.18 -22.16 -8.49
C ALA A 297 25.33 -21.16 -8.79
N SER A 298 26.14 -21.47 -9.81
CA SER A 298 27.23 -20.59 -10.24
C SER A 298 26.72 -19.27 -10.82
N GLY A 299 25.64 -19.32 -11.62
CA GLY A 299 24.97 -18.13 -12.13
C GLY A 299 24.40 -17.24 -11.01
N ALA A 300 23.83 -17.86 -9.97
CA ALA A 300 23.34 -17.17 -8.79
C ALA A 300 24.44 -16.42 -8.04
N MET A 301 25.57 -17.08 -7.81
CA MET A 301 26.70 -16.44 -7.13
C MET A 301 27.30 -15.30 -7.96
N ALA A 302 27.49 -15.51 -9.26
CA ALA A 302 27.96 -14.44 -10.17
C ALA A 302 27.01 -13.23 -10.13
N LYS A 303 25.70 -13.49 -10.07
CA LYS A 303 24.68 -12.44 -9.96
C LYS A 303 24.76 -11.70 -8.62
N ILE A 304 24.88 -12.40 -7.49
CA ILE A 304 25.08 -11.78 -6.16
C ILE A 304 26.30 -10.87 -6.15
N GLU A 305 27.44 -11.35 -6.67
CA GLU A 305 28.71 -10.59 -6.69
C GLU A 305 28.67 -9.35 -7.57
N SER A 306 27.76 -9.32 -8.57
CA SER A 306 27.53 -8.14 -9.41
C SER A 306 26.88 -6.96 -8.67
N TYR A 307 26.27 -7.20 -7.49
CA TYR A 307 25.69 -6.14 -6.67
C TYR A 307 26.73 -5.46 -5.77
N GLN A 308 26.47 -4.19 -5.47
CA GLN A 308 27.19 -3.47 -4.40
C GLN A 308 27.03 -4.20 -3.07
N ALA A 309 28.02 -4.06 -2.17
CA ALA A 309 28.09 -4.79 -0.90
C ALA A 309 26.76 -4.80 -0.11
N ARG A 310 26.06 -3.66 -0.03
CA ARG A 310 24.75 -3.56 0.67
C ARG A 310 23.63 -4.38 -0.01
N GLY A 311 23.67 -4.51 -1.33
CA GLY A 311 22.63 -5.20 -2.11
C GLY A 311 22.80 -6.72 -2.21
N ARG A 312 23.98 -7.26 -1.88
CA ARG A 312 24.29 -8.69 -2.04
C ARG A 312 23.43 -9.59 -1.16
N GLN A 313 23.22 -9.21 0.10
CA GLN A 313 22.37 -9.96 1.03
C GLN A 313 20.92 -10.00 0.55
N SER A 314 20.39 -8.86 0.11
CA SER A 314 19.04 -8.79 -0.46
C SER A 314 18.92 -9.63 -1.74
N ALA A 315 19.94 -9.58 -2.61
CA ALA A 315 19.99 -10.42 -3.81
C ALA A 315 19.97 -11.92 -3.46
N ALA A 316 20.72 -12.36 -2.45
CA ALA A 316 20.72 -13.75 -2.00
C ALA A 316 19.34 -14.21 -1.54
N SER A 317 18.64 -13.38 -0.74
CA SER A 317 17.26 -13.64 -0.31
C SER A 317 16.30 -13.72 -1.50
N VAL A 318 16.37 -12.78 -2.44
CA VAL A 318 15.46 -12.73 -3.60
C VAL A 318 15.68 -13.92 -4.53
N ILE A 319 16.93 -14.28 -4.80
CA ILE A 319 17.28 -15.44 -5.63
C ILE A 319 16.75 -16.72 -4.97
N ALA A 320 16.96 -16.89 -3.66
CA ALA A 320 16.46 -18.05 -2.92
C ALA A 320 14.92 -18.14 -3.01
N SER A 321 14.21 -17.04 -2.74
CA SER A 321 12.74 -17.00 -2.82
C SER A 321 12.23 -17.31 -4.23
N SER A 322 12.93 -16.86 -5.27
CA SER A 322 12.54 -17.07 -6.67
C SER A 322 12.80 -18.52 -7.12
N TRP A 323 14.01 -19.02 -6.85
CA TRP A 323 14.42 -20.37 -7.23
C TRP A 323 13.62 -21.44 -6.47
N ALA A 324 13.34 -21.22 -5.18
CA ALA A 324 12.48 -22.10 -4.38
C ALA A 324 11.12 -22.41 -5.03
N LYS A 325 10.54 -21.47 -5.81
CA LYS A 325 9.28 -21.69 -6.55
C LYS A 325 9.40 -22.73 -7.66
N LEU A 326 10.58 -22.83 -8.26
CA LEU A 326 10.83 -23.67 -9.43
C LEU A 326 11.35 -25.05 -9.01
N ASP A 327 12.28 -25.08 -8.05
CA ASP A 327 12.97 -26.29 -7.61
C ASP A 327 13.49 -26.09 -6.18
N HIS A 328 12.65 -26.39 -5.19
CA HIS A 328 13.00 -26.21 -3.79
C HIS A 328 14.17 -27.10 -3.34
N ALA A 329 14.31 -28.32 -3.88
CA ALA A 329 15.40 -29.21 -3.54
C ALA A 329 16.75 -28.64 -4.01
N ALA A 330 16.87 -28.28 -5.29
CA ALA A 330 18.11 -27.69 -5.81
C ALA A 330 18.41 -26.32 -5.19
N CYS A 331 17.38 -25.51 -4.93
CA CYS A 331 17.54 -24.23 -4.24
C CYS A 331 18.14 -24.43 -2.84
N TRP A 332 17.67 -25.41 -2.07
CA TRP A 332 18.22 -25.67 -0.74
C TRP A 332 19.69 -26.12 -0.79
N THR A 333 20.04 -27.04 -1.69
CA THR A 333 21.45 -27.44 -1.90
C THR A 333 22.33 -26.22 -2.20
N TRP A 334 21.84 -25.26 -2.98
CA TRP A 334 22.55 -24.02 -3.22
C TRP A 334 22.65 -23.15 -1.95
N VAL A 335 21.56 -22.98 -1.20
CA VAL A 335 21.57 -22.23 0.06
C VAL A 335 22.61 -22.78 1.02
N GLU A 336 22.69 -24.11 1.19
CA GLU A 336 23.70 -24.76 2.05
C GLU A 336 25.14 -24.54 1.59
N SER A 337 25.35 -24.33 0.29
CA SER A 337 26.68 -24.08 -0.28
C SER A 337 27.15 -22.62 -0.12
N LEU A 338 26.30 -21.72 0.36
CA LEU A 338 26.63 -20.31 0.46
C LEU A 338 27.62 -20.00 1.59
N PRO A 339 28.55 -19.04 1.38
CA PRO A 339 29.32 -18.44 2.47
C PRO A 339 28.42 -17.90 3.58
N GLU A 340 28.92 -17.90 4.82
CA GLU A 340 28.16 -17.51 6.02
C GLU A 340 27.47 -16.13 5.89
N GLY A 341 28.11 -15.17 5.24
CA GLY A 341 27.57 -13.82 5.01
C GLY A 341 26.32 -13.75 4.12
N TYR A 342 26.03 -14.81 3.34
CA TYR A 342 24.87 -14.91 2.45
C TYR A 342 23.87 -16.00 2.88
N LEU A 343 24.30 -16.93 3.74
CA LEU A 343 23.49 -18.05 4.20
C LEU A 343 22.20 -17.61 4.89
N ALA A 344 22.28 -16.70 5.87
CA ALA A 344 21.11 -16.23 6.63
C ALA A 344 20.02 -15.56 5.76
N PRO A 345 20.32 -14.58 4.89
CA PRO A 345 19.29 -14.00 4.02
C PRO A 345 18.76 -14.99 2.98
N ALA A 346 19.59 -15.87 2.41
CA ALA A 346 19.14 -16.87 1.44
C ALA A 346 18.22 -17.92 2.08
N ALA A 347 18.59 -18.44 3.26
CA ALA A 347 17.75 -19.36 4.02
C ALA A 347 16.40 -18.75 4.39
N ALA A 348 16.38 -17.46 4.77
CA ALA A 348 15.13 -16.75 5.02
C ALA A 348 14.26 -16.61 3.77
N GLY A 349 14.86 -16.29 2.61
CA GLY A 349 14.14 -16.24 1.34
C GLY A 349 13.56 -17.59 0.91
N TYR A 350 14.36 -18.65 1.03
CA TYR A 350 13.92 -20.04 0.82
C TYR A 350 12.72 -20.39 1.72
N ALA A 351 12.83 -20.13 3.02
CA ALA A 351 11.80 -20.42 4.01
C ALA A 351 10.52 -19.61 3.77
N GLN A 352 10.65 -18.32 3.42
CA GLN A 352 9.53 -17.46 3.06
C GLN A 352 8.71 -18.01 1.90
N MET A 353 9.34 -18.72 0.96
CA MET A 353 8.63 -19.28 -0.18
C MET A 353 8.05 -20.68 0.10
N ASN A 354 8.84 -21.57 0.71
CA ASN A 354 8.45 -22.97 0.84
C ASN A 354 7.55 -23.27 2.03
N ALA A 355 7.61 -22.50 3.13
CA ALA A 355 6.85 -22.82 4.33
C ALA A 355 5.32 -22.83 4.13
N ALA A 356 4.81 -22.15 3.09
CA ALA A 356 3.39 -22.15 2.73
C ALA A 356 2.87 -23.46 2.12
N TYR A 357 3.77 -24.37 1.72
CA TYR A 357 3.46 -25.61 1.01
C TYR A 357 4.19 -26.83 1.58
N HIS A 358 5.41 -26.63 2.09
CA HIS A 358 6.33 -27.67 2.57
C HIS A 358 6.85 -27.30 3.96
N LEU A 359 5.96 -27.01 4.92
CA LEU A 359 6.35 -26.50 6.23
C LEU A 359 7.34 -27.44 6.95
N GLU A 360 7.01 -28.72 7.11
CA GLU A 360 7.87 -29.67 7.85
C GLU A 360 9.26 -29.79 7.25
N GLU A 361 9.32 -30.05 5.95
CA GLU A 361 10.60 -30.13 5.23
C GLU A 361 11.40 -28.83 5.35
N THR A 362 10.72 -27.68 5.32
CA THR A 362 11.37 -26.37 5.52
C THR A 362 11.92 -26.23 6.94
N LEU A 363 11.16 -26.63 7.97
CA LEU A 363 11.60 -26.54 9.37
C LEU A 363 12.76 -27.51 9.65
N ASP A 364 12.66 -28.76 9.19
CA ASP A 364 13.72 -29.76 9.36
C ASP A 364 15.04 -29.31 8.75
N ARG A 365 14.99 -28.67 7.58
CA ARG A 365 16.14 -28.07 6.90
C ARG A 365 16.70 -26.85 7.65
N VAL A 366 15.82 -25.92 8.03
CA VAL A 366 16.21 -24.69 8.72
C VAL A 366 16.85 -24.97 10.08
N GLU A 367 16.40 -26.01 10.79
CA GLU A 367 16.96 -26.39 12.09
C GLU A 367 18.40 -26.93 12.05
N GLN A 368 18.88 -27.32 10.87
CA GLN A 368 20.26 -27.76 10.67
C GLN A 368 21.23 -26.58 10.43
N LEU A 369 20.70 -25.36 10.26
CA LEU A 369 21.51 -24.17 10.00
C LEU A 369 22.21 -23.66 11.28
N PRO A 370 23.32 -22.90 11.14
CA PRO A 370 23.88 -22.13 12.25
C PRO A 370 22.83 -21.19 12.86
N THR A 371 22.89 -20.98 14.18
CA THR A 371 21.86 -20.28 14.96
C THR A 371 21.43 -18.92 14.37
N GLY A 372 22.36 -18.12 13.82
CA GLY A 372 22.04 -16.84 13.19
C GLY A 372 21.16 -16.96 11.94
N ALA A 373 21.45 -17.94 11.08
CA ALA A 373 20.66 -18.22 9.88
C ALA A 373 19.35 -18.94 10.22
N GLN A 374 19.42 -19.91 11.15
CA GLN A 374 18.28 -20.67 11.67
C GLN A 374 17.18 -19.73 12.19
N ASN A 375 17.52 -18.83 13.11
CA ASN A 375 16.53 -17.94 13.73
C ASN A 375 15.79 -17.07 12.71
N ARG A 376 16.53 -16.48 11.75
CA ARG A 376 15.94 -15.63 10.71
C ARG A 376 15.02 -16.44 9.80
N ALA A 377 15.42 -17.65 9.43
CA ALA A 377 14.62 -18.51 8.56
C ALA A 377 13.38 -19.10 9.27
N LEU A 378 13.46 -19.42 10.57
CA LEU A 378 12.30 -19.85 11.37
C LEU A 378 11.25 -18.74 11.45
N VAL A 379 11.65 -17.49 11.71
CA VAL A 379 10.74 -16.34 11.72
C VAL A 379 10.06 -16.16 10.35
N ALA A 380 10.83 -16.29 9.26
CA ALA A 380 10.30 -16.18 7.91
C ALA A 380 9.30 -17.31 7.58
N ALA A 381 9.63 -18.56 7.95
CA ALA A 381 8.76 -19.72 7.77
C ALA A 381 7.43 -19.54 8.50
N TYR A 382 7.49 -19.18 9.79
CA TYR A 382 6.31 -18.94 10.62
C TYR A 382 5.40 -17.85 10.02
N ARG A 383 5.95 -16.67 9.72
CA ARG A 383 5.18 -15.55 9.14
C ARG A 383 4.52 -15.92 7.82
N THR A 384 5.22 -16.63 6.95
CA THR A 384 4.63 -17.07 5.68
C THR A 384 3.50 -18.05 5.92
N TRP A 385 3.72 -19.05 6.76
CA TRP A 385 2.72 -20.07 6.99
C TRP A 385 1.48 -19.49 7.70
N ALA A 386 1.67 -18.60 8.69
CA ALA A 386 0.58 -18.01 9.48
C ALA A 386 -0.32 -17.08 8.64
N ARG A 387 0.25 -16.40 7.63
CA ARG A 387 -0.56 -15.60 6.68
C ARG A 387 -1.52 -16.44 5.85
N LYS A 388 -1.19 -17.71 5.60
CA LYS A 388 -1.97 -18.60 4.72
C LYS A 388 -2.85 -19.57 5.51
N ASN A 389 -2.56 -19.80 6.79
CA ASN A 389 -3.21 -20.80 7.61
C ASN A 389 -3.63 -20.22 8.96
N SER A 390 -4.89 -20.42 9.35
CA SER A 390 -5.48 -19.88 10.58
C SER A 390 -5.29 -20.77 11.81
N PHE A 391 -4.81 -22.01 11.63
CA PHE A 391 -4.72 -23.06 12.66
C PHE A 391 -3.34 -23.64 12.69
N PRO A 392 -2.79 -24.03 13.87
CA PRO A 392 -1.48 -24.69 14.00
C PRO A 392 -1.32 -25.84 12.99
N PRO A 393 -0.08 -26.17 12.58
CA PRO A 393 0.17 -27.29 11.67
C PRO A 393 -0.50 -28.58 12.18
N GLU A 394 -1.05 -29.40 11.29
CA GLU A 394 -1.86 -30.58 11.68
C GLU A 394 -1.11 -31.55 12.60
N ASN A 395 0.21 -31.61 12.45
CA ASN A 395 1.13 -32.43 13.23
C ASN A 395 1.87 -31.65 14.34
N PHE A 396 1.43 -30.43 14.69
CA PHE A 396 2.03 -29.61 15.74
C PHE A 396 2.18 -30.38 17.06
N GLY A 397 1.21 -31.24 17.39
CA GLY A 397 1.27 -32.09 18.59
C GLY A 397 2.41 -33.12 18.58
N GLN A 398 2.93 -33.49 17.42
CA GLN A 398 4.00 -34.47 17.23
C GLN A 398 5.39 -33.84 17.18
N TRP A 399 5.48 -32.51 17.09
CA TRP A 399 6.75 -31.81 17.04
C TRP A 399 7.57 -31.96 18.33
N PRO A 400 8.92 -31.93 18.23
CA PRO A 400 9.78 -31.83 19.41
C PRO A 400 9.41 -30.65 20.30
N ALA A 401 9.56 -30.81 21.62
CA ALA A 401 9.16 -29.79 22.59
C ALA A 401 9.76 -28.41 22.30
N GLY A 402 11.05 -28.36 21.91
CA GLY A 402 11.72 -27.11 21.54
C GLY A 402 11.09 -26.42 20.32
N ARG A 403 10.75 -27.18 19.26
CA ARG A 403 10.10 -26.65 18.05
C ARG A 403 8.71 -26.09 18.38
N ARG A 404 7.93 -26.80 19.21
CA ARG A 404 6.62 -26.32 19.70
C ARG A 404 6.73 -25.03 20.49
N GLN A 405 7.71 -24.94 21.38
CA GLN A 405 7.94 -23.72 22.17
C GLN A 405 8.32 -22.55 21.27
N ALA A 406 9.30 -22.72 20.37
CA ALA A 406 9.72 -21.67 19.45
C ALA A 406 8.55 -21.16 18.59
N TRP A 407 7.65 -22.05 18.16
CA TRP A 407 6.45 -21.69 17.42
C TRP A 407 5.45 -20.87 18.26
N GLN A 408 5.25 -21.27 19.52
CA GLN A 408 4.41 -20.52 20.45
C GLN A 408 4.99 -19.13 20.74
N ASP A 409 6.31 -19.04 20.90
CA ASP A 409 7.00 -17.76 21.11
C ASP A 409 6.84 -16.83 19.91
N LEU A 410 6.99 -17.35 18.68
CA LEU A 410 6.77 -16.59 17.44
C LEU A 410 5.32 -16.12 17.31
N LYS A 411 4.35 -16.94 17.74
CA LYS A 411 2.94 -16.55 17.79
C LYS A 411 2.68 -15.44 18.80
N ALA A 412 3.24 -15.53 19.99
CA ALA A 412 3.12 -14.49 21.01
C ALA A 412 3.73 -13.16 20.51
N LEU A 413 4.90 -13.22 19.86
CA LEU A 413 5.53 -12.04 19.26
C LEU A 413 4.66 -11.41 18.16
N GLN A 414 4.01 -12.23 17.32
CA GLN A 414 3.10 -11.71 16.31
C GLN A 414 1.89 -11.01 16.94
N GLN A 415 1.31 -11.59 17.99
CA GLN A 415 0.19 -10.97 18.71
C GLN A 415 0.58 -9.61 19.31
N ILE A 416 1.77 -9.49 19.90
CA ILE A 416 2.29 -8.21 20.41
C ILE A 416 2.50 -7.18 19.28
N GLN A 417 2.83 -7.61 18.06
CA GLN A 417 2.97 -6.70 16.91
C GLN A 417 1.63 -6.24 16.33
N GLU A 418 0.57 -7.01 16.57
CA GLU A 418 -0.79 -6.70 16.12
C GLU A 418 -1.59 -5.91 17.19
N GLU A 419 -1.15 -5.93 18.45
CA GLU A 419 -1.62 -5.10 19.56
C GLU A 419 -1.00 -3.69 19.57
#